data_AF-A0A0N0A490-F1
#
_entry.id   AF-A0A0N0A490-F1
#
_cell.length_a   1.000
_cell.length_b   1.000
_cell.length_c   1.000
_cell.angle_alpha   90.00
_cell.angle_beta   90.00
_cell.angle_gamma   90.00
#
_symmetry.space_group_name_H-M   'P 1'
#
loop_
_entity.id
_entity.type
_entity.pdbx_description
1 polymer ?
#
loop_
_entity_poly.entity_id
_entity_poly.type
_entity_poly.pdbx_seq_one_letter_code
_entity_poly.pdbx_strand_id
1 'polypeptide(L)'
;MGVGALGATGTPAAAAPSAASRSYSGAEEKRTLDELYRAALAEGGKLVIYAGGDVDSQGDGIRAGFAARFPEIDLKVVMDYSKFHDVRVDNQFATDTLVPDVVQLQTLQDFTRWKEQGRLLHYRPAGFSKVYDGLKDPHGAWTAIAVIGFSYSYNVAAVGADVPKSPLDLIDPKWKGQIASAYPHDDDAVLYLFKLYVDHYGWDWAARFAAQDVRFARGSHTPGLAVSGGQKALGVGGAGSLAAPSTAPSRWAVAEGHPFMAWGQRAAILKQGRNTTAAKLYLNWQLSTAQQQSAFNGWSVRTDVTPAGGLKPIWTYPNANLDGFPRFMADRAQIERWKQTFALYFGEVKGEPTPGVLGLHPGA
;
A
#
# COMPACT_ATOMS: atom_id res chain seq x y z
N MET A 1 33.65 -67.77 -22.52
CA MET A 1 32.34 -68.42 -22.75
C MET A 1 31.24 -67.43 -22.37
N GLY A 2 30.27 -67.19 -23.27
CA GLY A 2 28.96 -66.53 -23.03
C GLY A 2 29.00 -65.09 -22.51
N VAL A 3 28.94 -64.03 -23.33
CA VAL A 3 27.77 -63.50 -24.07
C VAL A 3 26.53 -63.32 -23.19
N GLY A 4 26.15 -62.05 -23.00
CA GLY A 4 24.92 -61.63 -22.34
C GLY A 4 24.72 -60.11 -22.48
N ALA A 5 24.54 -59.64 -23.72
CA ALA A 5 24.19 -58.27 -24.03
C ALA A 5 22.68 -58.07 -23.83
N LEU A 6 22.29 -57.15 -22.95
CA LEU A 6 20.94 -56.60 -22.89
C LEU A 6 21.01 -55.17 -23.40
N GLY A 7 20.52 -54.97 -24.62
CA GLY A 7 20.39 -53.65 -25.24
C GLY A 7 19.26 -52.87 -24.59
N ALA A 8 19.58 -51.70 -24.05
CA ALA A 8 18.60 -50.66 -23.74
C ALA A 8 18.53 -49.71 -24.94
N THR A 9 17.41 -49.74 -25.67
CA THR A 9 17.10 -48.79 -26.73
C THR A 9 16.85 -47.41 -26.11
N GLY A 10 17.81 -46.50 -26.27
CA GLY A 10 17.60 -45.09 -25.94
C GLY A 10 16.66 -44.46 -26.97
N THR A 11 15.45 -44.12 -26.54
CA THR A 11 14.58 -43.17 -27.26
C THR A 11 15.21 -41.78 -27.17
N PRO A 12 15.37 -41.04 -28.29
CA PRO A 12 15.81 -39.66 -28.21
C PRO A 12 14.70 -38.85 -27.54
N ALA A 13 15.03 -38.23 -26.41
CA ALA A 13 14.16 -37.25 -25.78
C ALA A 13 13.92 -36.11 -26.78
N ALA A 14 12.71 -36.03 -27.31
CA ALA A 14 12.26 -34.88 -28.08
C ALA A 14 12.34 -33.67 -27.14
N ALA A 15 13.25 -32.75 -27.45
CA ALA A 15 13.34 -31.47 -26.77
C ALA A 15 11.98 -30.78 -26.89
N ALA A 16 11.28 -30.64 -25.76
CA ALA A 16 10.08 -29.83 -25.70
C ALA A 16 10.46 -28.41 -26.17
N PRO A 17 9.70 -27.81 -27.11
CA PRO A 17 9.99 -26.45 -27.53
C PRO A 17 9.90 -25.56 -26.29
N SER A 18 11.01 -24.88 -25.99
CA SER A 18 11.08 -23.83 -24.98
C SER A 18 9.86 -22.95 -25.20
N ALA A 19 8.98 -22.86 -24.19
CA ALA A 19 7.84 -21.96 -24.23
C ALA A 19 8.43 -20.55 -24.36
N ALA A 20 8.49 -20.06 -25.59
CA ALA A 20 8.80 -18.68 -25.89
C ALA A 20 7.88 -17.86 -25.00
N SER A 21 8.50 -17.03 -24.15
CA SER A 21 7.80 -16.03 -23.35
C SER A 21 7.00 -15.17 -24.32
N ARG A 22 5.71 -15.51 -24.52
CA ARG A 22 4.80 -14.67 -25.27
C ARG A 22 4.72 -13.37 -24.48
N SER A 23 5.37 -12.35 -25.00
CA SER A 23 5.30 -10.99 -24.50
C SER A 23 3.88 -10.48 -24.68
N TYR A 24 2.96 -10.87 -23.79
CA TYR A 24 1.67 -10.22 -23.66
C TYR A 24 1.89 -8.90 -22.92
N SER A 25 2.47 -7.98 -23.66
CA SER A 25 2.59 -6.57 -23.32
C SER A 25 1.50 -5.89 -24.15
N GLY A 26 0.27 -5.85 -23.63
CA GLY A 26 -0.80 -5.08 -24.24
C GLY A 26 -0.37 -3.63 -24.48
N ALA A 27 -0.85 -3.02 -25.56
CA ALA A 27 -0.62 -1.59 -25.78
C ALA A 27 -1.21 -0.77 -24.63
N GLU A 28 -0.62 0.38 -24.34
CA GLU A 28 -1.20 1.36 -23.43
C GLU A 28 -2.59 1.79 -23.93
N GLU A 29 -3.54 1.95 -23.00
CA GLU A 29 -4.89 2.40 -23.29
C GLU A 29 -4.85 3.75 -24.02
N LYS A 30 -5.65 3.84 -25.09
CA LYS A 30 -5.77 5.05 -25.90
C LYS A 30 -7.14 5.71 -25.77
N ARG A 31 -8.14 5.00 -25.25
CA ARG A 31 -9.46 5.55 -25.01
C ARG A 31 -9.38 6.63 -23.95
N THR A 32 -10.08 7.72 -24.19
CA THR A 32 -10.33 8.78 -23.22
C THR A 32 -11.16 8.26 -22.05
N LEU A 33 -11.16 9.00 -20.93
CA LEU A 33 -12.03 8.70 -19.79
C LEU A 33 -13.52 8.67 -20.20
N ASP A 34 -13.96 9.52 -21.13
CA ASP A 34 -15.37 9.55 -21.57
C ASP A 34 -15.75 8.37 -22.48
N GLU A 35 -14.81 7.87 -23.28
CA GLU A 35 -15.02 6.63 -24.04
C GLU A 35 -15.08 5.41 -23.12
N LEU A 36 -14.18 5.33 -22.14
CA LEU A 36 -14.20 4.28 -21.13
C LEU A 36 -15.47 4.35 -20.27
N TYR A 37 -15.93 5.56 -19.91
CA TYR A 37 -17.14 5.76 -19.15
C TYR A 37 -18.39 5.28 -19.89
N ARG A 38 -18.59 5.71 -21.14
CA ARG A 38 -19.71 5.24 -21.97
C ARG A 38 -19.68 3.72 -22.15
N ALA A 39 -18.50 3.14 -22.35
CA ALA A 39 -18.34 1.70 -22.50
C ALA A 39 -18.62 0.94 -21.18
N ALA A 40 -18.21 1.50 -20.02
CA ALA A 40 -18.51 0.93 -18.72
C ALA A 40 -20.01 0.93 -18.41
N LEU A 41 -20.74 1.99 -18.80
CA LEU A 41 -22.20 2.03 -18.69
C LEU A 41 -22.87 0.97 -19.58
N ALA A 42 -22.36 0.76 -20.79
CA ALA A 42 -22.84 -0.30 -21.67
C ALA A 42 -22.58 -1.72 -21.11
N GLU A 43 -21.56 -1.90 -20.25
CA GLU A 43 -21.26 -3.15 -19.52
C GLU A 43 -22.10 -3.29 -18.22
N GLY A 44 -22.98 -2.34 -17.92
CA GLY A 44 -23.90 -2.39 -16.78
C GLY A 44 -23.55 -1.43 -15.64
N GLY A 45 -22.49 -0.63 -15.78
CA GLY A 45 -22.23 0.54 -14.93
C GLY A 45 -21.95 0.23 -13.47
N LYS A 46 -21.40 -0.95 -13.13
CA LYS A 46 -21.04 -1.31 -11.76
C LYS A 46 -19.54 -1.36 -11.57
N LEU A 47 -19.07 -1.08 -10.35
CA LEU A 47 -17.67 -1.24 -9.99
C LEU A 47 -17.53 -1.54 -8.51
N VAL A 48 -16.90 -2.67 -8.18
CA VAL A 48 -16.58 -3.03 -6.80
C VAL A 48 -15.08 -3.01 -6.57
N ILE A 49 -14.64 -2.25 -5.58
CA ILE A 49 -13.23 -2.07 -5.22
C ILE A 49 -13.01 -2.54 -3.78
N TYR A 50 -12.05 -3.44 -3.60
CA TYR A 50 -11.50 -3.78 -2.28
C TYR A 50 -10.24 -2.96 -2.04
N ALA A 51 -10.30 -2.07 -1.06
CA ALA A 51 -9.28 -1.07 -0.80
C ALA A 51 -8.70 -1.21 0.61
N GLY A 52 -7.37 -1.32 0.66
CA GLY A 52 -6.62 -1.35 1.90
C GLY A 52 -6.70 -0.02 2.65
N GLY A 53 -7.12 -0.06 3.91
CA GLY A 53 -7.11 1.09 4.83
C GLY A 53 -7.61 0.73 6.23
N ASP A 54 -7.67 1.72 7.10
CA ASP A 54 -7.98 1.54 8.51
C ASP A 54 -9.45 1.77 8.86
N VAL A 55 -10.14 2.65 8.14
CA VAL A 55 -11.53 3.04 8.40
C VAL A 55 -12.23 3.34 7.10
N ASP A 56 -13.56 3.20 7.07
CA ASP A 56 -14.33 3.43 5.84
C ASP A 56 -14.14 4.84 5.26
N SER A 57 -14.04 5.87 6.10
CA SER A 57 -13.91 7.27 5.64
C SER A 57 -12.64 7.55 4.84
N GLN A 58 -11.60 6.71 4.91
CA GLN A 58 -10.44 6.83 4.02
C GLN A 58 -10.78 6.55 2.54
N GLY A 59 -11.91 5.89 2.27
CA GLY A 59 -12.46 5.69 0.92
C GLY A 59 -13.25 6.89 0.37
N ASP A 60 -13.55 7.90 1.20
CA ASP A 60 -14.46 9.01 0.81
C ASP A 60 -13.92 9.82 -0.37
N GLY A 61 -12.61 10.06 -0.42
CA GLY A 61 -11.98 10.77 -1.53
C GLY A 61 -12.15 10.04 -2.87
N ILE A 62 -12.08 8.71 -2.84
CA ILE A 62 -12.33 7.88 -4.03
C ILE A 62 -13.79 7.95 -4.42
N ARG A 63 -14.70 7.72 -3.47
CA ARG A 63 -16.15 7.74 -3.71
C ARG A 63 -16.60 9.09 -4.29
N ALA A 64 -16.26 10.19 -3.63
CA ALA A 64 -16.63 11.52 -4.05
C ALA A 64 -15.96 11.93 -5.38
N GLY A 65 -14.65 11.73 -5.51
CA GLY A 65 -13.90 12.13 -6.70
C GLY A 65 -14.29 11.34 -7.96
N PHE A 66 -14.54 10.04 -7.82
CA PHE A 66 -14.96 9.19 -8.93
C PHE A 66 -16.42 9.46 -9.31
N ALA A 67 -17.34 9.54 -8.34
CA ALA A 67 -18.75 9.83 -8.60
C ALA A 67 -18.96 11.23 -9.20
N ALA A 68 -18.14 12.23 -8.81
CA ALA A 68 -18.18 13.56 -9.43
C ALA A 68 -17.82 13.52 -10.93
N ARG A 69 -16.99 12.57 -11.36
CA ARG A 69 -16.56 12.43 -12.75
C ARG A 69 -17.39 11.44 -13.57
N PHE A 70 -17.96 10.43 -12.91
CA PHE A 70 -18.68 9.31 -13.51
C PHE A 70 -19.95 8.98 -12.68
N PRO A 71 -20.94 9.89 -12.64
CA PRO A 71 -22.05 9.82 -11.68
C PRO A 71 -23.00 8.63 -11.88
N GLU A 72 -23.00 8.01 -13.07
CA GLU A 72 -23.88 6.86 -13.36
C GLU A 72 -23.21 5.50 -13.08
N ILE A 73 -21.95 5.47 -12.64
CA ILE A 73 -21.34 4.22 -12.16
C ILE A 73 -21.78 3.95 -10.72
N ASP A 74 -22.42 2.82 -10.49
CA ASP A 74 -22.66 2.23 -9.17
C ASP A 74 -21.33 1.74 -8.57
N LEU A 75 -20.66 2.65 -7.88
CA LEU A 75 -19.36 2.43 -7.24
C LEU A 75 -19.53 1.96 -5.79
N LYS A 76 -19.03 0.75 -5.50
CA LYS A 76 -18.82 0.24 -4.14
C LYS A 76 -17.33 0.21 -3.82
N VAL A 77 -16.89 1.06 -2.88
CA VAL A 77 -15.56 1.00 -2.28
C VAL A 77 -15.69 0.38 -0.90
N VAL A 78 -15.10 -0.79 -0.70
CA VAL A 78 -15.04 -1.48 0.59
C VAL A 78 -13.65 -1.28 1.16
N MET A 79 -13.57 -0.65 2.33
CA MET A 79 -12.32 -0.46 3.06
C MET A 79 -12.15 -1.56 4.12
N ASP A 80 -10.99 -2.21 4.15
CA ASP A 80 -10.56 -3.12 5.22
C ASP A 80 -9.03 -3.10 5.29
N TYR A 81 -8.46 -3.68 6.35
CA TYR A 81 -7.03 -3.92 6.38
C TYR A 81 -6.60 -4.79 5.19
N SER A 82 -5.46 -4.46 4.59
CA SER A 82 -4.97 -5.21 3.43
C SER A 82 -4.76 -6.69 3.72
N LYS A 83 -4.30 -7.02 4.94
CA LYS A 83 -4.11 -8.38 5.47
C LYS A 83 -5.40 -9.20 5.67
N PHE A 84 -6.57 -8.57 5.54
CA PHE A 84 -7.85 -9.26 5.53
C PHE A 84 -8.44 -9.28 4.12
N HIS A 85 -8.26 -8.21 3.34
CA HIS A 85 -8.64 -8.20 1.94
C HIS A 85 -7.89 -9.25 1.10
N ASP A 86 -6.59 -9.45 1.30
CA ASP A 86 -5.79 -10.43 0.56
C ASP A 86 -6.32 -11.87 0.73
N VAL A 87 -6.47 -12.33 1.97
CA VAL A 87 -6.96 -13.67 2.30
C VAL A 87 -8.45 -13.82 2.02
N ARG A 88 -9.22 -12.73 2.10
CA ARG A 88 -10.62 -12.72 1.64
C ARG A 88 -10.71 -12.97 0.14
N VAL A 89 -9.90 -12.29 -0.66
CA VAL A 89 -9.83 -12.48 -2.11
C VAL A 89 -9.33 -13.88 -2.45
N ASP A 90 -8.31 -14.39 -1.75
CA ASP A 90 -7.85 -15.77 -1.91
C ASP A 90 -8.95 -16.79 -1.61
N ASN A 91 -9.70 -16.59 -0.52
CA ASN A 91 -10.82 -17.46 -0.19
C ASN A 91 -11.92 -17.37 -1.24
N GLN A 92 -12.26 -16.17 -1.70
CA GLN A 92 -13.25 -15.98 -2.77
C GLN A 92 -12.83 -16.62 -4.09
N PHE A 93 -11.53 -16.64 -4.43
CA PHE A 93 -11.02 -17.42 -5.57
C PHE A 93 -11.17 -18.93 -5.35
N ALA A 94 -10.92 -19.41 -4.14
CA ALA A 94 -11.00 -20.83 -3.80
C ALA A 94 -12.45 -21.35 -3.79
N THR A 95 -13.42 -20.48 -3.46
CA THR A 95 -14.84 -20.84 -3.39
C THR A 95 -15.66 -20.40 -4.60
N ASP A 96 -15.03 -19.84 -5.64
CA ASP A 96 -15.69 -19.30 -6.83
C ASP A 96 -16.78 -18.25 -6.52
N THR A 97 -16.49 -17.38 -5.56
CA THR A 97 -17.40 -16.32 -5.09
C THR A 97 -16.72 -14.95 -5.13
N LEU A 98 -15.95 -14.67 -6.18
CA LEU A 98 -15.23 -13.40 -6.30
C LEU A 98 -16.20 -12.21 -6.38
N VAL A 99 -15.98 -11.25 -5.50
CA VAL A 99 -16.78 -10.01 -5.41
C VAL A 99 -16.12 -8.81 -6.10
N PRO A 100 -14.87 -8.42 -5.77
CA PRO A 100 -14.30 -7.19 -6.31
C PRO A 100 -13.86 -7.33 -7.76
N ASP A 101 -13.94 -6.22 -8.50
CA ASP A 101 -13.34 -6.07 -9.82
C ASP A 101 -11.88 -5.58 -9.71
N VAL A 102 -11.61 -4.74 -8.70
CA VAL A 102 -10.29 -4.14 -8.43
C VAL A 102 -9.90 -4.38 -6.98
N VAL A 103 -8.63 -4.71 -6.78
CA VAL A 103 -7.98 -4.67 -5.46
C VAL A 103 -6.96 -3.52 -5.46
N GLN A 104 -6.91 -2.72 -4.39
CA GLN A 104 -5.77 -1.84 -4.09
C GLN A 104 -5.28 -2.11 -2.66
N LEU A 105 -4.02 -2.50 -2.47
CA LEU A 105 -3.54 -2.99 -1.17
C LEU A 105 -2.09 -2.60 -0.91
N GLN A 106 -1.71 -2.55 0.37
CA GLN A 106 -0.32 -2.40 0.82
C GLN A 106 0.42 -3.74 0.95
N THR A 107 -0.28 -4.88 0.85
CA THR A 107 0.34 -6.22 0.85
C THR A 107 0.94 -6.55 -0.53
N LEU A 108 2.05 -5.89 -0.82
CA LEU A 108 2.61 -5.80 -2.17
C LEU A 108 2.96 -7.17 -2.78
N GLN A 109 3.38 -8.13 -1.96
CA GLN A 109 3.74 -9.48 -2.37
C GLN A 109 2.58 -10.24 -3.03
N ASP A 110 1.33 -9.93 -2.67
CA ASP A 110 0.16 -10.64 -3.20
C ASP A 110 -0.04 -10.34 -4.68
N PHE A 111 0.30 -9.14 -5.15
CA PHE A 111 0.21 -8.81 -6.57
C PHE A 111 1.18 -9.62 -7.44
N THR A 112 2.37 -9.94 -6.90
CA THR A 112 3.32 -10.84 -7.58
C THR A 112 2.75 -12.26 -7.63
N ARG A 113 2.27 -12.76 -6.48
CA ARG A 113 1.66 -14.09 -6.37
C ARG A 113 0.42 -14.25 -7.25
N TRP A 114 -0.53 -13.32 -7.22
CA TRP A 114 -1.74 -13.35 -8.05
C TRP A 114 -1.42 -13.25 -9.54
N LYS A 115 -0.37 -12.51 -9.93
CA LYS A 115 0.13 -12.50 -11.31
C LYS A 115 0.62 -13.89 -11.72
N GLU A 116 1.46 -14.53 -10.91
CA GLU A 116 1.98 -15.89 -11.18
C GLU A 116 0.86 -16.93 -11.26
N GLN A 117 -0.18 -16.77 -10.44
CA GLN A 117 -1.38 -17.59 -10.46
C GLN A 117 -2.34 -17.27 -11.62
N GLY A 118 -2.03 -16.29 -12.47
CA GLY A 118 -2.87 -15.89 -13.60
C GLY A 118 -4.22 -15.26 -13.20
N ARG A 119 -4.31 -14.71 -11.98
CA ARG A 119 -5.54 -14.12 -11.42
C ARG A 119 -5.74 -12.65 -11.79
N LEU A 120 -4.72 -11.98 -12.32
CA LEU A 120 -4.77 -10.57 -12.67
C LEU A 120 -4.98 -10.38 -14.19
N LEU A 121 -5.80 -9.41 -14.55
CA LEU A 121 -5.90 -8.93 -15.92
C LEU A 121 -4.71 -8.02 -16.21
N HIS A 122 -3.89 -8.36 -17.21
CA HIS A 122 -2.82 -7.50 -17.68
C HIS A 122 -3.40 -6.30 -18.43
N TYR A 123 -3.24 -5.12 -17.87
CA TYR A 123 -3.77 -3.87 -18.40
C TYR A 123 -2.81 -2.71 -18.14
N ARG A 124 -2.58 -1.90 -19.17
CA ARG A 124 -1.78 -0.68 -19.08
C ARG A 124 -2.71 0.53 -19.27
N PRO A 125 -3.15 1.20 -18.20
CA PRO A 125 -4.00 2.39 -18.30
C PRO A 125 -3.28 3.53 -19.04
N ALA A 126 -4.01 4.54 -19.50
CA ALA A 126 -3.41 5.73 -20.09
C ALA A 126 -2.50 6.42 -19.05
N GLY A 127 -1.30 6.81 -19.48
CA GLY A 127 -0.24 7.31 -18.61
C GLY A 127 0.64 6.21 -17.98
N PHE A 128 0.43 4.93 -18.27
CA PHE A 128 1.23 3.83 -17.70
C PHE A 128 2.73 3.95 -18.01
N SER A 129 3.09 4.37 -19.22
CA SER A 129 4.48 4.67 -19.59
C SER A 129 5.11 5.79 -18.75
N LYS A 130 4.30 6.63 -18.10
CA LYS A 130 4.74 7.72 -17.22
C LYS A 130 4.78 7.33 -15.75
N VAL A 131 4.25 6.17 -15.35
CA VAL A 131 4.44 5.67 -13.98
C VAL A 131 5.92 5.28 -13.81
N TYR A 132 6.54 5.64 -12.68
CA TYR A 132 7.92 5.28 -12.37
C TYR A 132 8.10 3.75 -12.44
N ASP A 133 9.19 3.27 -13.05
CA ASP A 133 9.33 1.84 -13.36
C ASP A 133 9.35 0.94 -12.12
N GLY A 134 9.91 1.41 -11.00
CA GLY A 134 9.85 0.68 -9.72
C GLY A 134 8.45 0.56 -9.11
N LEU A 135 7.48 1.31 -9.64
CA LEU A 135 6.11 1.40 -9.15
C LEU A 135 5.07 0.75 -10.10
N LYS A 136 5.50 -0.06 -11.07
CA LYS A 136 4.59 -0.80 -11.96
C LYS A 136 5.12 -2.16 -12.36
N ASP A 137 4.22 -3.09 -12.70
CA ASP A 137 4.61 -4.34 -13.33
C ASP A 137 4.90 -4.12 -14.82
N PRO A 138 6.06 -4.52 -15.39
CA PRO A 138 6.36 -4.28 -16.80
C PRO A 138 5.35 -4.90 -17.77
N HIS A 139 4.57 -5.92 -17.37
CA HIS A 139 3.53 -6.55 -18.20
C HIS A 139 2.12 -5.99 -17.95
N GLY A 140 1.98 -5.00 -17.07
CA GLY A 140 0.68 -4.40 -16.72
C GLY A 140 -0.19 -5.27 -15.82
N ALA A 141 0.36 -6.26 -15.10
CA ALA A 141 -0.43 -7.04 -14.15
C ALA A 141 -0.92 -6.20 -12.95
N TRP A 142 -0.15 -5.19 -12.56
CA TRP A 142 -0.48 -4.22 -11.52
C TRP A 142 0.25 -2.90 -11.77
N THR A 143 -0.26 -1.82 -11.17
CA THR A 143 0.42 -0.51 -11.13
C THR A 143 0.19 0.11 -9.76
N ALA A 144 1.16 0.85 -9.22
CA ALA A 144 0.87 1.75 -8.12
C ALA A 144 -0.05 2.88 -8.61
N ILE A 145 -0.98 3.29 -7.77
CA ILE A 145 -1.91 4.41 -8.06
C ILE A 145 -1.76 5.58 -7.09
N ALA A 146 -1.08 5.36 -5.97
CA ALA A 146 -0.68 6.39 -5.04
C ALA A 146 0.68 6.03 -4.45
N VAL A 147 1.46 7.03 -4.08
CA VAL A 147 2.54 6.86 -3.10
C VAL A 147 1.93 7.02 -1.72
N ILE A 148 2.39 6.29 -0.71
CA ILE A 148 2.06 6.53 0.70
C ILE A 148 3.38 6.51 1.48
N GLY A 149 3.51 7.36 2.50
CA GLY A 149 4.71 7.44 3.33
C GLY A 149 4.34 7.43 4.81
N PHE A 150 5.05 6.63 5.60
CA PHE A 150 4.92 6.57 7.06
C PHE A 150 6.18 7.11 7.74
N SER A 151 5.95 7.91 8.78
CA SER A 151 6.98 8.52 9.62
C SER A 151 6.37 8.89 10.98
N TYR A 152 6.87 9.94 11.60
CA TYR A 152 6.34 10.55 12.81
C TYR A 152 5.69 11.91 12.53
N SER A 153 4.83 12.33 13.45
CA SER A 153 4.18 13.63 13.45
C SER A 153 4.26 14.28 14.83
N TYR A 154 4.08 15.60 14.87
CA TYR A 154 4.04 16.36 16.11
C TYR A 154 2.97 17.44 16.08
N ASN A 155 2.40 17.75 17.24
CA ASN A 155 1.49 18.88 17.43
C ASN A 155 2.33 20.13 17.68
N VAL A 156 2.14 21.18 16.86
CA VAL A 156 2.98 22.38 16.85
C VAL A 156 2.93 23.11 18.19
N ALA A 157 1.75 23.25 18.77
CA ALA A 157 1.58 23.94 20.05
C ALA A 157 2.13 23.12 21.22
N ALA A 158 1.95 21.80 21.20
CA ALA A 158 2.39 20.92 22.28
C ALA A 158 3.91 20.78 22.37
N VAL A 159 4.62 20.77 21.23
CA VAL A 159 6.09 20.66 21.24
C VAL A 159 6.80 22.00 21.40
N GLY A 160 6.17 23.12 21.01
CA GLY A 160 6.78 24.45 21.11
C GLY A 160 8.18 24.50 20.47
N ALA A 161 9.19 24.89 21.26
CA ALA A 161 10.58 24.95 20.81
C ALA A 161 11.29 23.58 20.76
N ASP A 162 10.71 22.54 21.36
CA ASP A 162 11.27 21.20 21.49
C ASP A 162 10.96 20.29 20.29
N VAL A 163 10.86 20.83 19.07
CA VAL A 163 10.54 20.02 17.88
C VAL A 163 11.52 18.85 17.71
N PRO A 164 11.04 17.59 17.65
CA PRO A 164 11.91 16.43 17.39
C PRO A 164 12.58 16.54 16.02
N LYS A 165 13.91 16.51 16.01
CA LYS A 165 14.73 16.62 14.81
C LYS A 165 14.94 15.28 14.12
N SER A 166 14.76 14.18 14.85
CA SER A 166 14.86 12.83 14.31
C SER A 166 14.00 11.84 15.12
N PRO A 167 13.79 10.61 14.61
CA PRO A 167 13.19 9.54 15.39
C PRO A 167 13.95 9.18 16.68
N LEU A 168 15.24 9.52 16.82
CA LEU A 168 16.00 9.34 18.06
C LEU A 168 15.49 10.24 19.19
N ASP A 169 14.97 11.42 18.86
CA ASP A 169 14.47 12.36 19.89
C ASP A 169 13.14 11.89 20.50
N LEU A 170 12.44 10.96 19.84
CA LEU A 170 11.16 10.40 20.32
C LEU A 170 11.33 9.58 21.60
N ILE A 171 12.56 9.15 21.93
CA ILE A 171 12.88 8.38 23.14
C ILE A 171 13.52 9.25 24.24
N ASP A 172 13.48 10.58 24.10
CA ASP A 172 13.80 11.51 25.18
C ASP A 172 12.76 11.36 26.31
N PRO A 173 13.18 11.17 27.58
CA PRO A 173 12.27 11.05 28.72
C PRO A 173 11.25 12.19 28.85
N LYS A 174 11.50 13.38 28.29
CA LYS A 174 10.52 14.49 28.29
C LYS A 174 9.22 14.17 27.56
N TRP A 175 9.23 13.18 26.65
CA TRP A 175 8.05 12.75 25.90
C TRP A 175 7.25 11.64 26.58
N LYS A 176 7.62 11.23 27.80
CA LYS A 176 6.93 10.15 28.50
C LYS A 176 5.44 10.49 28.68
N GLY A 177 4.57 9.57 28.27
CA GLY A 177 3.13 9.72 28.26
C GLY A 177 2.58 10.61 27.13
N GLN A 178 3.43 11.20 26.28
CA GLN A 178 3.04 12.17 25.24
C GLN A 178 3.04 11.60 23.81
N ILE A 179 3.21 10.29 23.66
CA ILE A 179 3.31 9.62 22.36
C ILE A 179 2.04 8.77 22.11
N ALA A 180 1.48 8.88 20.91
CA ALA A 180 0.59 7.87 20.33
C ALA A 180 1.29 7.13 19.19
N SER A 181 1.00 5.84 19.03
CA SER A 181 1.51 5.06 17.91
C SER A 181 0.51 4.01 17.44
N ALA A 182 0.54 3.68 16.15
CA ALA A 182 -0.13 2.49 15.65
C ALA A 182 0.68 1.26 16.08
N TYR A 183 0.03 0.14 16.38
CA TYR A 183 0.74 -1.09 16.72
C TYR A 183 1.60 -1.56 15.53
N PRO A 184 2.95 -1.64 15.66
CA PRO A 184 3.80 -2.10 14.56
C PRO A 184 3.54 -3.56 14.20
N HIS A 185 3.14 -4.41 15.15
CA HIS A 185 2.82 -5.81 14.87
C HIS A 185 1.36 -6.05 14.44
N ASP A 186 0.57 -4.99 14.23
CA ASP A 186 -0.76 -5.07 13.61
C ASP A 186 -0.75 -4.69 12.11
N ASP A 187 0.11 -3.77 11.68
CA ASP A 187 0.24 -3.28 10.29
C ASP A 187 1.69 -3.44 9.79
N ASP A 188 1.90 -4.13 8.66
CA ASP A 188 3.25 -4.47 8.18
C ASP A 188 4.03 -3.25 7.65
N ALA A 189 3.37 -2.17 7.23
CA ALA A 189 4.05 -0.91 6.89
C ALA A 189 4.51 -0.19 8.17
N VAL A 190 3.70 -0.16 9.23
CA VAL A 190 4.15 0.32 10.54
C VAL A 190 5.27 -0.55 11.10
N LEU A 191 5.17 -1.88 10.94
CA LEU A 191 6.23 -2.83 11.29
C LEU A 191 7.54 -2.48 10.63
N TYR A 192 7.50 -2.20 9.33
CA TYR A 192 8.68 -1.88 8.54
C TYR A 192 9.31 -0.56 8.98
N LEU A 193 8.51 0.46 9.30
CA LEU A 193 9.02 1.71 9.87
C LEU A 193 9.79 1.46 11.17
N PHE A 194 9.22 0.69 12.10
CA PHE A 194 9.87 0.37 13.37
C PHE A 194 11.11 -0.49 13.19
N LYS A 195 11.10 -1.44 12.24
CA LYS A 195 12.28 -2.19 11.84
C LYS A 195 13.39 -1.25 11.38
N LEU A 196 13.08 -0.26 10.54
CA LEU A 196 14.07 0.71 10.07
C LEU A 196 14.67 1.53 11.20
N TYR A 197 13.86 1.92 12.20
CA TYR A 197 14.37 2.57 13.41
C TYR A 197 15.29 1.66 14.21
N VAL A 198 14.93 0.39 14.41
CA VAL A 198 15.78 -0.58 15.12
C VAL A 198 17.07 -0.86 14.34
N ASP A 199 17.03 -1.02 13.02
CA ASP A 199 18.23 -1.23 12.22
C ASP A 199 19.19 -0.03 12.30
N HIS A 200 18.65 1.18 12.43
CA HIS A 200 19.45 2.42 12.45
C HIS A 200 19.95 2.82 13.86
N TYR A 201 19.13 2.64 14.91
CA TYR A 201 19.46 3.05 16.28
C TYR A 201 19.75 1.89 17.24
N GLY A 202 19.51 0.65 16.81
CA GLY A 202 19.63 -0.55 17.63
C GLY A 202 18.39 -0.83 18.49
N TRP A 203 18.38 -2.01 19.11
CA TRP A 203 17.30 -2.46 20.00
C TRP A 203 17.12 -1.58 21.25
N ASP A 204 18.16 -0.85 21.69
CA ASP A 204 18.04 0.14 22.77
C ASP A 204 16.97 1.20 22.47
N TRP A 205 16.84 1.60 21.20
CA TRP A 205 15.78 2.53 20.81
C TRP A 205 14.39 1.94 21.04
N ALA A 206 14.16 0.68 20.67
CA ALA A 206 12.87 0.02 20.91
C ALA A 206 12.58 -0.15 22.41
N ALA A 207 13.59 -0.52 23.21
CA ALA A 207 13.46 -0.64 24.66
C ALA A 207 13.08 0.71 25.30
N ARG A 208 13.78 1.78 24.92
CA ARG A 208 13.51 3.12 25.44
C ARG A 208 12.19 3.70 24.94
N PHE A 209 11.79 3.39 23.70
CA PHE A 209 10.48 3.75 23.17
C PHE A 209 9.35 3.05 23.94
N ALA A 210 9.50 1.76 24.24
CA ALA A 210 8.55 1.02 25.08
C ALA A 210 8.40 1.65 26.49
N ALA A 211 9.48 2.22 27.03
CA ALA A 211 9.48 2.89 28.33
C ALA A 211 8.81 4.29 28.33
N GLN A 212 8.39 4.82 27.18
CA GLN A 212 7.76 6.14 27.04
C GLN A 212 6.28 6.18 27.45
N ASP A 213 5.68 5.09 27.94
CA ASP A 213 4.23 5.04 28.21
C ASP A 213 3.40 5.43 26.95
N VAL A 214 3.73 4.77 25.83
CA VAL A 214 3.14 5.04 24.52
C VAL A 214 1.70 4.56 24.48
N ARG A 215 0.79 5.41 23.99
CA ARG A 215 -0.58 4.99 23.67
C ARG A 215 -0.60 4.28 22.33
N PHE A 216 -0.55 2.95 22.35
CA PHE A 216 -0.75 2.14 21.16
C PHE A 216 -2.23 1.93 20.83
N ALA A 217 -2.58 1.99 19.55
CA ALA A 217 -3.91 1.66 19.04
C ALA A 217 -3.82 0.96 17.67
N ARG A 218 -4.87 0.23 17.29
CA ARG A 218 -4.99 -0.35 15.94
C ARG A 218 -5.29 0.75 14.92
N GLY A 219 -4.82 0.56 13.70
CA GLY A 219 -5.03 1.48 12.58
C GLY A 219 -4.05 2.65 12.52
N SER A 220 -3.40 2.81 11.36
CA SER A 220 -2.35 3.81 11.11
C SER A 220 -2.82 5.28 11.14
N HIS A 221 -4.13 5.51 11.03
CA HIS A 221 -4.73 6.84 11.21
C HIS A 221 -4.73 7.34 12.67
N THR A 222 -4.69 6.43 13.65
CA THR A 222 -4.91 6.79 15.06
C THR A 222 -3.86 7.72 15.68
N PRO A 223 -2.56 7.64 15.35
CA PRO A 223 -1.58 8.60 15.87
C PRO A 223 -1.85 10.01 15.33
N GLY A 224 -2.22 10.12 14.05
CA GLY A 224 -2.57 11.40 13.42
C GLY A 224 -3.78 12.06 14.09
N LEU A 225 -4.80 11.28 14.46
CA LEU A 225 -5.95 11.78 15.22
C LEU A 225 -5.57 12.25 16.63
N ALA A 226 -4.75 11.47 17.35
CA ALA A 226 -4.32 11.83 18.69
C ALA A 226 -3.50 13.14 18.71
N VAL A 227 -2.63 13.33 17.72
CA VAL A 227 -1.79 14.53 17.59
C VAL A 227 -2.60 15.74 17.13
N SER A 228 -3.41 15.60 16.07
CA SER A 228 -4.20 16.72 15.55
C SER A 228 -5.31 17.15 16.52
N GLY A 229 -5.86 16.21 17.30
CA GLY A 229 -6.80 16.49 18.39
C GLY A 229 -6.16 16.99 19.70
N GLY A 230 -4.83 17.16 19.76
CA GLY A 230 -4.13 17.67 20.94
C GLY A 230 -4.08 16.71 22.13
N GLN A 231 -4.41 15.43 21.94
CA GLN A 231 -4.38 14.41 23.01
C GLN A 231 -2.96 13.92 23.31
N LYS A 232 -2.06 13.99 22.32
CA LYS A 232 -0.65 13.60 22.41
C LYS A 232 0.21 14.61 21.66
N ALA A 233 1.41 14.87 22.15
CA ALA A 233 2.34 15.77 21.48
C ALA A 233 2.93 15.12 20.21
N LEU A 234 3.17 13.81 20.23
CA LEU A 234 3.86 13.07 19.18
C LEU A 234 3.02 11.88 18.68
N GLY A 235 3.14 11.59 17.39
CA GLY A 235 2.53 10.47 16.70
C GLY A 235 3.58 9.67 15.92
N VAL A 236 3.53 8.34 15.96
CA VAL A 236 4.49 7.48 15.23
C VAL A 236 3.75 6.38 14.47
N GLY A 237 4.16 6.12 13.23
CA GLY A 237 3.58 5.03 12.44
C GLY A 237 2.26 5.42 11.76
N GLY A 238 2.26 6.56 11.08
CA GLY A 238 1.10 7.05 10.34
C GLY A 238 1.49 7.86 9.11
N ALA A 239 0.54 7.96 8.19
CA ALA A 239 0.68 8.76 6.97
C ALA A 239 0.56 10.27 7.23
N GLY A 240 1.15 11.05 6.34
CA GLY A 240 1.03 12.50 6.33
C GLY A 240 1.68 13.13 5.12
N SER A 241 1.81 14.46 5.15
CA SER A 241 2.34 15.26 4.04
C SER A 241 3.36 16.26 4.55
N LEU A 242 4.52 16.32 3.89
CA LEU A 242 5.52 17.37 4.09
C LEU A 242 5.05 18.73 3.50
N ALA A 243 4.04 18.70 2.64
CA ALA A 243 3.47 19.90 2.01
C ALA A 243 2.30 20.50 2.82
N ALA A 244 2.09 20.06 4.08
CA ALA A 244 1.03 20.61 4.92
C ALA A 244 1.20 22.14 5.11
N PRO A 245 0.11 22.94 5.07
CA PRO A 245 0.16 24.40 5.23
C PRO A 245 0.84 24.83 6.52
N SER A 246 1.42 26.04 6.52
CA SER A 246 2.14 26.56 7.68
C SER A 246 1.28 26.66 8.95
N THR A 247 -0.03 26.80 8.76
CA THR A 247 -1.08 26.94 9.77
C THR A 247 -1.61 25.62 10.31
N ALA A 248 -1.17 24.47 9.78
CA ALA A 248 -1.65 23.18 10.25
C ALA A 248 -1.26 22.96 11.73
N PRO A 249 -2.21 22.48 12.58
CA PRO A 249 -1.96 22.29 14.02
C PRO A 249 -0.96 21.16 14.32
N SER A 250 -0.72 20.29 13.33
CA SER A 250 0.26 19.22 13.42
C SER A 250 1.08 19.15 12.14
N ARG A 251 2.30 18.60 12.26
CA ARG A 251 3.22 18.39 11.15
C ARG A 251 3.63 16.95 11.08
N TRP A 252 3.65 16.42 9.86
CA TRP A 252 4.32 15.17 9.55
C TRP A 252 5.76 15.49 9.16
N ALA A 253 6.71 14.75 9.69
CA ALA A 253 8.13 15.09 9.61
C ALA A 253 8.95 13.93 9.07
N VAL A 254 9.98 14.27 8.30
CA VAL A 254 11.09 13.38 7.96
C VAL A 254 12.37 14.10 8.31
N ALA A 255 13.37 13.36 8.76
CA ALA A 255 14.66 13.90 9.13
C ALA A 255 15.71 13.42 8.13
N GLU A 256 16.52 14.35 7.61
CA GLU A 256 17.60 14.03 6.68
C GLU A 256 18.59 13.04 7.33
N GLY A 257 19.01 12.02 6.59
CA GLY A 257 19.90 10.96 7.11
C GLY A 257 19.24 9.92 8.01
N HIS A 258 17.99 10.14 8.43
CA HIS A 258 17.23 9.21 9.26
C HIS A 258 16.12 8.53 8.45
N PRO A 259 15.85 7.24 8.69
CA PRO A 259 14.91 6.50 7.86
C PRO A 259 13.48 6.98 8.09
N PHE A 260 12.72 7.05 7.01
CA PHE A 260 11.27 6.87 7.01
C PHE A 260 10.94 5.78 5.98
N MET A 261 9.68 5.51 5.73
CA MET A 261 9.32 4.57 4.66
C MET A 261 8.24 5.11 3.74
N ALA A 262 8.31 4.71 2.48
CA ALA A 262 7.28 4.96 1.48
C ALA A 262 7.09 3.75 0.57
N TRP A 263 5.92 3.67 -0.07
CA TRP A 263 5.60 2.63 -1.04
C TRP A 263 4.60 3.14 -2.07
N GLY A 264 4.52 2.45 -3.21
CA GLY A 264 3.39 2.62 -4.12
C GLY A 264 2.25 1.68 -3.73
N GLN A 265 1.09 2.23 -3.35
CA GLN A 265 -0.13 1.45 -3.13
C GLN A 265 -0.50 0.79 -4.46
N ARG A 266 -0.36 -0.53 -4.53
CA ARG A 266 -0.59 -1.30 -5.76
C ARG A 266 -2.07 -1.46 -5.99
N ALA A 267 -2.48 -1.39 -7.24
CA ALA A 267 -3.80 -1.77 -7.70
C ALA A 267 -3.72 -2.70 -8.91
N ALA A 268 -4.71 -3.58 -9.02
CA ALA A 268 -4.85 -4.53 -10.12
C ALA A 268 -6.32 -4.84 -10.40
N ILE A 269 -6.61 -5.15 -11.66
CA ILE A 269 -7.91 -5.65 -12.10
C ILE A 269 -7.88 -7.18 -11.96
N LEU A 270 -8.86 -7.75 -11.27
CA LEU A 270 -9.00 -9.19 -11.14
C LEU A 270 -9.59 -9.77 -12.42
N LYS A 271 -8.98 -10.83 -12.95
CA LYS A 271 -9.35 -11.44 -14.24
C LYS A 271 -10.75 -12.03 -14.25
N GLN A 272 -11.25 -12.48 -13.10
CA GLN A 272 -12.61 -13.00 -12.91
C GLN A 272 -13.62 -11.91 -12.52
N GLY A 273 -13.18 -10.65 -12.38
CA GLY A 273 -14.07 -9.51 -12.11
C GLY A 273 -15.10 -9.34 -13.23
N ARG A 274 -16.30 -8.91 -12.86
CA ARG A 274 -17.47 -8.88 -13.76
C ARG A 274 -17.56 -7.58 -14.55
N ASN A 275 -16.96 -6.51 -14.04
CA ASN A 275 -17.09 -5.16 -14.60
C ASN A 275 -15.72 -4.64 -15.09
N THR A 276 -15.18 -5.31 -16.11
CA THR A 276 -13.79 -5.10 -16.54
C THR A 276 -13.57 -3.70 -17.12
N THR A 277 -14.52 -3.11 -17.85
CA THR A 277 -14.36 -1.77 -18.43
C THR A 277 -14.46 -0.69 -17.36
N ALA A 278 -15.32 -0.85 -16.35
CA ALA A 278 -15.38 0.06 -15.22
C ALA A 278 -14.07 0.00 -14.38
N ALA A 279 -13.50 -1.19 -14.20
CA ALA A 279 -12.20 -1.36 -13.56
C ALA A 279 -11.06 -0.68 -14.35
N LYS A 280 -11.08 -0.78 -15.69
CA LYS A 280 -10.16 -0.04 -16.57
C LYS A 280 -10.35 1.47 -16.42
N LEU A 281 -11.59 1.95 -16.45
CA LEU A 281 -11.91 3.36 -16.23
C LEU A 281 -11.32 3.88 -14.91
N TYR A 282 -11.47 3.12 -13.83
CA TYR A 282 -10.93 3.46 -12.52
C TYR A 282 -9.41 3.62 -12.51
N LEU A 283 -8.66 2.66 -13.09
CA LEU A 283 -7.20 2.79 -13.13
C LEU A 283 -6.73 3.95 -14.02
N ASN A 284 -7.45 4.26 -15.12
CA ASN A 284 -7.15 5.45 -15.93
C ASN A 284 -7.43 6.74 -15.16
N TRP A 285 -8.53 6.79 -14.41
CA TRP A 285 -8.88 7.94 -13.58
C TRP A 285 -7.83 8.17 -12.49
N GLN A 286 -7.44 7.12 -11.77
CA GLN A 286 -6.39 7.21 -10.73
C GLN A 286 -5.04 7.68 -11.28
N LEU A 287 -4.66 7.24 -12.49
CA LEU A 287 -3.42 7.68 -13.15
C LEU A 287 -3.56 9.00 -13.92
N SER A 288 -4.75 9.61 -13.97
CA SER A 288 -4.93 10.90 -14.62
C SER A 288 -4.08 11.96 -13.95
N THR A 289 -3.60 12.94 -14.73
CA THR A 289 -2.77 14.04 -14.22
C THR A 289 -3.48 14.79 -13.09
N ALA A 290 -4.80 15.00 -13.21
CA ALA A 290 -5.59 15.66 -12.18
C ALA A 290 -5.56 14.89 -10.84
N GLN A 291 -5.82 13.57 -10.85
CA GLN A 291 -5.76 12.77 -9.63
C GLN A 291 -4.36 12.73 -9.03
N GLN A 292 -3.35 12.57 -9.88
CA GLN A 292 -1.96 12.51 -9.43
C GLN A 292 -1.44 13.85 -8.85
N GLN A 293 -1.96 14.98 -9.32
CA GLN A 293 -1.65 16.30 -8.75
C GLN A 293 -2.39 16.56 -7.42
N SER A 294 -3.53 15.91 -7.19
CA SER A 294 -4.32 16.03 -5.97
C SER A 294 -3.96 15.00 -4.89
N ALA A 295 -2.82 14.31 -5.01
CA ALA A 295 -2.38 13.33 -4.02
C ALA A 295 -2.23 13.94 -2.62
N PHE A 296 -2.88 13.35 -1.61
CA PHE A 296 -2.97 13.92 -0.25
C PHE A 296 -1.60 14.12 0.43
N ASN A 297 -0.64 13.26 0.15
CA ASN A 297 0.72 13.30 0.68
C ASN A 297 1.70 14.07 -0.23
N GLY A 298 1.21 14.61 -1.35
CA GLY A 298 1.96 15.44 -2.27
C GLY A 298 2.83 14.70 -3.29
N TRP A 299 3.01 13.39 -3.18
CA TRP A 299 3.77 12.59 -4.14
C TRP A 299 2.89 11.92 -5.19
N SER A 300 3.39 11.88 -6.42
CA SER A 300 2.79 11.14 -7.53
C SER A 300 3.57 9.87 -7.84
N VAL A 301 2.90 8.86 -8.38
CA VAL A 301 3.57 7.69 -9.00
C VAL A 301 4.12 8.01 -10.39
N ARG A 302 3.71 9.13 -11.00
CA ARG A 302 4.07 9.54 -12.36
C ARG A 302 5.31 10.42 -12.39
N THR A 303 6.20 10.16 -13.34
CA THR A 303 7.45 10.89 -13.55
C THR A 303 7.25 12.25 -14.21
N ASP A 304 6.08 12.48 -14.82
CA ASP A 304 5.73 13.73 -15.51
C ASP A 304 4.79 14.63 -14.67
N VAL A 305 4.59 14.30 -13.39
CA VAL A 305 3.85 15.13 -12.43
C VAL A 305 4.83 15.69 -11.41
N THR A 306 4.93 17.02 -11.35
CA THR A 306 5.69 17.70 -10.29
C THR A 306 4.99 17.50 -8.94
N PRO A 307 5.67 16.93 -7.93
CA PRO A 307 5.09 16.76 -6.60
C PRO A 307 4.68 18.09 -5.97
N ALA A 308 3.62 18.07 -5.15
CA ALA A 308 3.08 19.26 -4.50
C ALA A 308 4.06 19.85 -3.46
N GLY A 309 3.92 21.14 -3.15
CA GLY A 309 4.67 21.79 -2.06
C GLY A 309 6.18 21.85 -2.26
N GLY A 310 6.68 21.72 -3.50
CA GLY A 310 8.12 21.73 -3.79
C GLY A 310 8.84 20.43 -3.41
N LEU A 311 8.10 19.36 -3.11
CA LEU A 311 8.70 18.06 -2.84
C LEU A 311 9.43 17.54 -4.07
N LYS A 312 10.55 16.86 -3.84
CA LYS A 312 11.16 16.01 -4.87
C LYS A 312 10.31 14.75 -5.10
N PRO A 313 10.45 14.05 -6.23
CA PRO A 313 9.80 12.76 -6.41
C PRO A 313 10.26 11.74 -5.35
N ILE A 314 9.38 10.84 -4.91
CA ILE A 314 9.66 9.97 -3.76
C ILE A 314 10.90 9.10 -3.95
N TRP A 315 11.15 8.63 -5.18
CA TRP A 315 12.31 7.81 -5.54
C TRP A 315 13.65 8.55 -5.48
N THR A 316 13.65 9.85 -5.18
CA THR A 316 14.88 10.65 -4.98
C THR A 316 15.28 10.80 -3.51
N TYR A 317 14.44 10.34 -2.56
CA TYR A 317 14.76 10.34 -1.14
C TYR A 317 15.40 9.00 -0.77
N PRO A 318 16.73 8.93 -0.55
CA PRO A 318 17.39 7.65 -0.23
C PRO A 318 16.91 7.06 1.10
N ASN A 319 16.49 7.91 2.04
CA ASN A 319 15.95 7.51 3.33
C ASN A 319 14.45 7.17 3.30
N ALA A 320 13.79 7.18 2.14
CA ALA A 320 12.39 6.76 1.99
C ALA A 320 12.20 5.24 1.89
N ASN A 321 13.29 4.47 1.72
CA ASN A 321 13.27 3.00 1.69
C ASN A 321 12.25 2.41 0.70
N LEU A 322 12.04 3.07 -0.45
CA LEU A 322 11.00 2.73 -1.42
C LEU A 322 11.07 1.29 -1.93
N ASP A 323 12.28 0.81 -2.25
CA ASP A 323 12.50 -0.57 -2.71
C ASP A 323 12.61 -1.57 -1.55
N GLY A 324 12.83 -1.07 -0.33
CA GLY A 324 13.01 -1.90 0.85
C GLY A 324 11.71 -2.52 1.34
N PHE A 325 10.60 -1.79 1.29
CA PHE A 325 9.29 -2.31 1.71
C PHE A 325 8.79 -3.49 0.86
N PRO A 326 8.81 -3.44 -0.49
CA PRO A 326 8.48 -4.62 -1.31
C PRO A 326 9.33 -5.85 -0.98
N ARG A 327 10.64 -5.67 -0.71
CA ARG A 327 11.54 -6.77 -0.33
C ARG A 327 11.17 -7.34 1.05
N PHE A 328 10.87 -6.47 2.01
CA PHE A 328 10.40 -6.88 3.33
C PHE A 328 9.10 -7.67 3.26
N MET A 329 8.13 -7.19 2.49
CA MET A 329 6.83 -7.83 2.29
C MET A 329 6.92 -9.21 1.63
N ALA A 330 7.96 -9.46 0.84
CA ALA A 330 8.20 -10.77 0.22
C ALA A 330 8.74 -11.82 1.22
N ASP A 331 9.42 -11.43 2.30
CA ASP A 331 9.92 -12.34 3.34
C ASP A 331 8.94 -12.44 4.51
N ARG A 332 7.90 -13.26 4.33
CA ARG A 332 6.86 -13.45 5.36
C ARG A 332 7.39 -14.06 6.66
N ALA A 333 8.44 -14.88 6.58
CA ALA A 333 9.05 -15.48 7.76
C ALA A 333 9.80 -14.43 8.60
N GLN A 334 10.47 -13.48 7.96
CA GLN A 334 11.06 -12.34 8.65
C GLN A 334 10.00 -11.46 9.29
N ILE A 335 8.91 -11.15 8.58
CA ILE A 335 7.79 -10.36 9.13
C ILE A 335 7.24 -10.99 10.41
N GLU A 336 7.00 -12.30 10.40
CA GLU A 336 6.48 -12.99 11.58
C GLU A 336 7.44 -12.87 12.79
N ARG A 337 8.75 -13.05 12.58
CA ARG A 337 9.74 -12.86 13.65
C ARG A 337 9.75 -11.43 14.20
N TRP A 338 9.63 -10.42 13.35
CA TRP A 338 9.56 -9.02 13.78
C TRP A 338 8.28 -8.73 14.57
N LYS A 339 7.13 -9.26 14.13
CA LYS A 339 5.85 -9.13 14.86
C LYS A 339 5.96 -9.69 16.26
N GLN A 340 6.42 -10.93 16.39
CA GLN A 340 6.55 -11.58 17.69
C GLN A 340 7.58 -10.88 18.58
N THR A 341 8.67 -10.38 17.99
CA THR A 341 9.68 -9.64 18.75
C THR A 341 9.13 -8.31 19.25
N PHE A 342 8.41 -7.53 18.43
CA PHE A 342 7.79 -6.29 18.90
C PHE A 342 6.64 -6.52 19.87
N ALA A 343 5.93 -7.65 19.82
CA ALA A 343 4.98 -8.02 20.86
C ALA A 343 5.64 -8.16 22.25
N LEU A 344 6.92 -8.58 22.33
CA LEU A 344 7.67 -8.61 23.60
C LEU A 344 7.97 -7.21 24.15
N TYR A 345 8.14 -6.21 23.27
CA TYR A 345 8.41 -4.82 23.67
C TYR A 345 7.13 -4.04 23.98
N PHE A 346 6.09 -4.21 23.16
CA PHE A 346 4.91 -3.34 23.16
C PHE A 346 3.63 -4.03 23.63
N GLY A 347 3.72 -5.31 24.01
CA GLY A 347 2.58 -6.15 24.38
C GLY A 347 1.77 -6.63 23.18
N GLU A 348 0.78 -7.48 23.42
CA GLU A 348 -0.15 -7.93 22.37
C GLU A 348 -1.01 -6.77 21.84
N VAL A 349 -1.44 -6.89 20.58
CA VAL A 349 -2.36 -5.93 19.95
C VAL A 349 -3.70 -5.96 20.70
N LYS A 350 -4.18 -4.78 21.12
CA LYS A 350 -5.47 -4.63 21.81
C LYS A 350 -6.43 -3.73 21.02
N GLY A 351 -7.73 -3.97 21.20
CA GLY A 351 -8.81 -3.21 20.60
C GLY A 351 -9.40 -3.87 19.34
N GLU A 352 -10.64 -3.50 19.02
CA GLU A 352 -11.34 -4.00 17.84
C GLU A 352 -10.66 -3.53 16.53
N PRO A 353 -10.76 -4.30 15.43
CA PRO A 353 -10.33 -3.84 14.12
C PRO A 353 -11.07 -2.56 13.75
N THR A 354 -10.32 -1.52 13.38
CA THR A 354 -10.89 -0.20 13.07
C THR A 354 -11.80 -0.18 11.83
N PRO A 355 -11.66 -1.06 10.82
CA PRO A 355 -12.65 -1.20 9.75
C PRO A 355 -13.93 -1.93 10.17
N GLY A 356 -13.98 -2.49 11.39
CA GLY A 356 -14.98 -3.46 11.80
C GLY A 356 -14.69 -4.87 11.29
N VAL A 357 -15.70 -5.74 11.33
CA VAL A 357 -15.62 -7.14 10.86
C VAL A 357 -16.54 -7.32 9.66
N LEU A 358 -15.96 -7.35 8.46
CA LEU A 358 -16.71 -7.31 7.20
C LEU A 358 -17.11 -8.69 6.65
N GLY A 359 -16.66 -9.78 7.28
CA GLY A 359 -16.94 -11.14 6.83
C GLY A 359 -16.29 -11.50 5.50
N LEU A 360 -16.90 -12.42 4.74
CA LEU A 360 -16.31 -13.06 3.56
C LEU A 360 -16.68 -12.38 2.23
N HIS A 361 -17.85 -11.75 2.12
CA HIS A 361 -18.39 -11.22 0.85
C HIS A 361 -18.94 -9.78 0.95
N PRO A 362 -18.24 -8.82 1.58
CA PRO A 362 -18.71 -7.44 1.63
C PRO A 362 -18.80 -6.85 0.22
N GLY A 363 -19.87 -6.10 -0.05
CA GLY A 363 -20.09 -5.43 -1.34
C GLY A 363 -20.71 -6.27 -2.46
N ALA A 364 -21.01 -7.55 -2.21
CA ALA A 364 -21.71 -8.44 -3.16
C ALA A 364 -23.07 -7.90 -3.60
#